data_AF-A0A1F2QPZ8-F1
#
_entry.id   AF-A0A1F2QPZ8-F1
#
_cell.length_a   1.000
_cell.length_b   1.000
_cell.length_c   1.000
_cell.angle_alpha   90.00
_cell.angle_beta   90.00
_cell.angle_gamma   90.00
#
_symmetry.space_group_name_H-M   'P 1'
#
loop_
_entity.id
_entity.type
_entity.pdbx_description
1 polymer ?
#
loop_
_entity_poly.entity_id
_entity_poly.type
_entity_poly.pdbx_seq_one_letter_code
_entity_poly.pdbx_strand_id
1 'polypeptide(L)'
;MKFLPLNPACPNCGSRQITYTCEPKCCFNHLCNDCNSTFQLVTEKSGGELPAPTRAGLPSTGPADSLVPTTGCARCESTAVYELAPPVDAATHVCGACFALLTFAVTEVARN
;
A
#
# COMPACT_ATOMS: atom_id res chain seq x y z
N MET A 1 3.04 -7.63 -16.51
CA MET A 1 2.72 -7.21 -15.13
C MET A 1 3.04 -5.74 -15.00
N LYS A 2 2.20 -4.95 -14.33
CA LYS A 2 2.51 -3.57 -13.94
C LYS A 2 2.52 -3.47 -12.42
N PHE A 3 3.41 -2.62 -11.91
CA PHE A 3 3.51 -2.28 -10.49
C PHE A 3 3.17 -0.81 -10.35
N LEU A 4 2.06 -0.51 -9.67
CA LEU A 4 1.58 0.86 -9.52
C LEU A 4 1.81 1.32 -8.07
N PRO A 5 2.05 2.63 -7.83
CA PRO A 5 2.00 3.18 -6.48
C PRO A 5 0.65 2.88 -5.82
N LEU A 6 0.63 2.86 -4.49
CA LEU A 6 -0.62 2.64 -3.75
C LEU A 6 -1.64 3.73 -4.06
N ASN A 7 -2.87 3.32 -4.30
CA ASN A 7 -3.98 4.21 -4.63
C ASN A 7 -5.24 3.79 -3.85
N PRO A 8 -5.20 3.87 -2.49
CA PRO A 8 -6.33 3.50 -1.65
C PRO A 8 -7.53 4.40 -1.90
N ALA A 9 -8.73 3.83 -1.79
CA ALA A 9 -9.96 4.62 -1.69
C ALA A 9 -10.29 4.91 -0.22
N CYS A 10 -10.83 6.09 0.06
CA CYS A 10 -11.32 6.46 1.38
C CYS A 10 -12.42 5.48 1.81
N PRO A 11 -12.33 4.86 2.99
CA PRO A 11 -13.37 3.94 3.48
C PRO A 11 -14.69 4.65 3.83
N ASN A 12 -14.68 5.97 3.96
CA ASN A 12 -15.86 6.76 4.33
C ASN A 12 -16.63 7.28 3.11
N CYS A 13 -15.93 7.92 2.16
CA CYS A 13 -16.57 8.56 1.00
C CYS A 13 -16.19 7.95 -0.36
N GLY A 14 -15.26 6.99 -0.41
CA GLY A 14 -14.79 6.37 -1.66
C GLY A 14 -13.82 7.20 -2.50
N SER A 15 -13.49 8.43 -2.11
CA SER A 15 -12.52 9.26 -2.82
C SER A 15 -11.12 8.64 -2.87
N ARG A 16 -10.37 8.89 -3.95
CA ARG A 16 -8.96 8.51 -4.10
C ARG A 16 -7.99 9.67 -3.84
N GLN A 17 -8.48 10.83 -3.43
CA GLN A 17 -7.65 11.98 -3.04
C GLN A 17 -7.12 11.77 -1.62
N ILE A 18 -6.11 10.92 -1.51
CA ILE A 18 -5.55 10.47 -0.23
C ILE A 18 -4.12 10.97 -0.08
N THR A 19 -3.84 11.61 1.06
CA THR A 19 -2.51 12.10 1.42
C THR A 19 -1.99 11.34 2.64
N TYR A 20 -0.74 10.88 2.58
CA TYR A 20 -0.06 10.36 3.75
C TYR A 20 0.37 11.54 4.66
N THR A 21 0.10 11.43 5.96
CA THR A 21 0.20 12.59 6.88
C THR A 21 1.29 12.47 7.95
N CYS A 22 1.93 11.31 8.08
CA CYS A 22 2.99 11.06 9.05
C CYS A 22 4.36 11.04 8.38
N GLU A 23 5.42 11.07 9.19
CA GLU A 23 6.73 10.63 8.69
C GLU A 23 6.65 9.15 8.27
N PRO A 24 7.23 8.74 7.13
CA PRO A 24 7.16 7.35 6.67
C PRO A 24 7.60 6.38 7.77
N LYS A 25 6.78 5.34 8.01
CA LYS A 25 6.92 4.32 9.07
C LYS A 25 6.52 4.70 10.50
N CYS A 26 6.06 5.92 10.77
CA CYS A 26 5.62 6.28 12.12
C CYS A 26 4.24 5.70 12.46
N CYS A 27 3.25 5.90 11.58
CA CYS A 27 1.86 5.61 11.92
C CYS A 27 0.99 5.10 10.76
N PHE A 28 1.49 5.15 9.51
CA PHE A 28 0.72 4.79 8.30
C PHE A 28 -0.68 5.43 8.23
N ASN A 29 -0.85 6.63 8.80
CA ASN A 29 -2.09 7.41 8.77
C ASN A 29 -2.25 8.21 7.48
N HIS A 30 -3.39 8.04 6.85
CA HIS A 30 -3.81 8.70 5.63
C HIS A 30 -4.99 9.61 5.91
N LEU A 31 -5.00 10.78 5.28
CA LEU A 31 -6.09 11.73 5.29
C LEU A 31 -6.78 11.72 3.93
N CYS A 32 -8.11 11.67 3.94
CA CYS A 32 -8.90 11.94 2.75
C CYS A 32 -9.11 13.45 2.59
N ASN A 33 -8.68 14.02 1.46
CA ASN A 33 -8.78 15.45 1.20
C ASN A 33 -10.21 15.92 0.90
N ASP A 34 -11.15 15.00 0.65
CA ASP A 34 -12.53 15.33 0.33
C ASP A 34 -13.44 15.36 1.57
N CYS A 35 -13.31 14.37 2.46
CA CYS A 35 -14.18 14.24 3.64
C CYS A 35 -13.44 14.39 4.98
N ASN A 36 -12.14 14.67 4.95
CA ASN A 36 -11.28 14.84 6.12
C ASN A 36 -11.25 13.66 7.11
N SER A 37 -11.76 12.48 6.70
CA SER A 37 -11.62 11.26 7.49
C SER A 37 -10.19 10.75 7.42
N THR A 38 -9.72 10.16 8.51
CA THR A 38 -8.41 9.51 8.58
C THR A 38 -8.55 8.00 8.69
N PHE A 39 -7.55 7.27 8.23
CA PHE A 39 -7.49 5.82 8.31
C PHE A 39 -6.05 5.35 8.17
N GLN A 40 -5.77 4.12 8.62
CA GLN A 40 -4.48 3.48 8.43
C GLN A 40 -4.56 2.35 7.41
N LEU A 41 -3.49 2.19 6.64
CA LEU A 41 -3.28 1.03 5.78
C LEU A 41 -2.33 0.04 6.42
N VAL A 42 -2.76 -1.22 6.53
CA VAL A 42 -1.92 -2.34 6.95
C VAL A 42 -1.95 -3.43 5.90
N THR A 43 -0.83 -4.12 5.70
CA THR A 43 -0.78 -5.27 4.80
C THR A 43 -0.95 -6.57 5.58
N GLU A 44 -1.48 -7.57 4.90
CA GLU A 44 -1.53 -8.95 5.36
C GLU A 44 -0.83 -9.86 4.34
N LYS A 45 -0.29 -10.99 4.80
CA LYS A 45 0.35 -11.97 3.91
C LYS A 45 -0.74 -12.73 3.14
N SER A 46 -0.75 -12.60 1.82
CA SER A 46 -1.65 -13.37 0.96
C SER A 46 -1.12 -14.78 0.65
N GLY A 47 0.14 -15.06 1.01
CA GLY A 47 0.84 -16.31 0.74
C GLY A 47 1.81 -16.21 -0.44
N GLY A 48 2.95 -16.88 -0.33
CA GLY A 48 3.94 -16.98 -1.41
C GLY A 48 4.73 -15.69 -1.69
N GLU A 49 5.47 -15.74 -2.80
CA GLU A 49 6.25 -14.64 -3.33
C GLU A 49 5.95 -14.49 -4.82
N LEU A 50 6.05 -13.26 -5.32
CA LEU A 50 5.96 -13.00 -6.74
C LEU A 50 7.08 -13.80 -7.48
N PRO A 51 6.76 -14.62 -8.50
CA PRO A 51 7.75 -15.45 -9.18
C PRO A 51 8.89 -14.63 -9.80
N ALA A 52 10.13 -15.13 -9.73
CA ALA A 52 11.33 -14.40 -10.19
C ALA A 52 11.22 -13.80 -11.61
N PRO A 53 10.70 -14.50 -12.64
CA PRO A 53 10.56 -13.94 -13.99
C PRO A 53 9.62 -12.73 -14.06
N THR A 54 8.70 -12.60 -13.10
CA THR A 54 7.70 -11.53 -13.07
C THR A 54 8.13 -10.30 -12.27
N ARG A 55 9.27 -10.35 -11.57
CA ARG A 55 9.80 -9.25 -10.74
C ARG A 55 10.44 -8.11 -11.55
N ALA A 56 10.64 -8.30 -12.85
CA ALA A 56 11.28 -7.30 -13.71
C ALA A 56 10.50 -5.97 -13.69
N GLY A 57 11.20 -4.88 -13.36
CA GLY A 57 10.60 -3.55 -13.26
C GLY A 57 9.88 -3.24 -11.94
N LEU A 58 9.91 -4.15 -10.96
CA LEU A 58 9.42 -3.88 -9.61
C LEU A 58 10.43 -2.98 -8.86
N PRO A 59 10.05 -1.76 -8.43
CA PRO A 59 10.98 -0.93 -7.67
C PRO A 59 11.20 -1.53 -6.27
N SER A 60 12.42 -1.40 -5.74
CA SER A 60 12.81 -1.96 -4.44
C SER A 60 12.76 -0.95 -3.28
N THR A 61 12.52 0.33 -3.59
CA THR A 61 12.46 1.42 -2.62
C THR A 61 11.02 1.85 -2.36
N GLY A 62 10.76 2.54 -1.25
CA GLY A 62 9.45 3.15 -1.01
C GLY A 62 9.14 4.31 -1.97
N PRO A 63 7.96 4.94 -1.84
CA PRO A 63 7.62 6.14 -2.62
C PRO A 63 8.65 7.27 -2.36
N ALA A 64 8.96 8.03 -3.41
CA ALA A 64 9.94 9.12 -3.36
C ALA A 64 9.38 10.38 -2.67
N ASP A 65 8.07 10.61 -2.76
CA ASP A 65 7.36 11.71 -2.13
C ASP A 65 6.72 11.22 -0.82
N SER A 66 7.01 11.91 0.27
CA SER A 66 6.51 11.58 1.61
C SER A 66 5.01 11.80 1.79
N LEU A 67 4.33 12.45 0.85
CA LEU A 67 2.88 12.65 0.88
C LEU A 67 2.11 11.56 0.13
N VAL A 68 2.80 10.73 -0.65
CA VAL A 68 2.18 9.64 -1.40
C VAL A 68 1.74 8.53 -0.44
N PRO A 69 0.54 7.94 -0.64
CA PRO A 69 0.09 6.81 0.16
C PRO A 69 1.14 5.70 0.26
N THR A 70 1.48 5.32 1.48
CA THR A 70 2.42 4.24 1.78
C THR A 70 1.93 3.36 2.94
N THR A 71 2.56 2.21 3.12
CA THR A 71 2.31 1.24 4.19
C THR A 71 3.53 0.33 4.35
N GLY A 72 3.63 -0.42 5.43
CA GLY A 72 4.69 -1.41 5.65
C GLY A 72 4.30 -2.79 5.13
N CYS A 73 5.28 -3.52 4.59
CA CYS A 73 5.13 -4.93 4.26
C CYS A 73 5.00 -5.79 5.52
N ALA A 74 3.97 -6.64 5.60
CA ALA A 74 3.71 -7.58 6.70
C ALA A 74 4.81 -8.65 6.93
N ARG A 75 5.79 -8.74 6.03
CA ARG A 75 6.91 -9.69 6.13
C ARG A 75 8.22 -9.03 6.54
N CYS A 76 8.57 -7.89 5.94
CA CYS A 76 9.89 -7.27 6.12
C CYS A 76 9.84 -5.78 6.47
N GLU A 77 8.66 -5.20 6.69
CA GLU A 77 8.43 -3.81 7.11
C GLU A 77 8.93 -2.74 6.12
N SER A 78 9.42 -3.15 4.94
CA SER A 78 9.74 -2.22 3.86
C SER A 78 8.48 -1.49 3.38
N THR A 79 8.63 -0.21 3.07
CA THR A 79 7.57 0.63 2.50
C THR A 79 7.50 0.57 0.97
N ALA A 80 8.34 -0.25 0.35
CA ALA A 80 8.28 -0.58 -1.07
C ALA A 80 7.10 -1.53 -1.33
N VAL A 81 5.86 -1.05 -1.20
CA VAL A 81 4.64 -1.83 -1.46
C VAL A 81 3.93 -1.24 -2.66
N TYR A 82 3.57 -2.09 -3.62
CA TYR A 82 3.01 -1.72 -4.91
C TYR A 82 1.76 -2.52 -5.24
N GLU A 83 0.82 -1.91 -5.97
CA GLU A 83 -0.34 -2.61 -6.50
C GLU A 83 0.05 -3.47 -7.71
N LEU A 84 -0.54 -4.67 -7.78
CA LEU A 84 -0.40 -5.60 -8.90
C LEU A 84 -1.50 -5.36 -9.93
N ALA A 85 -1.12 -5.06 -11.17
CA ALA A 85 -2.05 -4.97 -12.29
C ALA A 85 -1.63 -5.91 -13.44
N PRO A 86 -2.36 -7.02 -13.68
CA PRO A 86 -3.49 -7.54 -12.89
C PRO A 86 -3.06 -8.16 -11.55
N PRO A 87 -4.00 -8.45 -10.62
CA PRO A 87 -3.74 -9.23 -9.40
C PRO A 87 -3.20 -10.63 -9.70
N VAL A 88 -2.54 -11.24 -8.70
CA VAL A 88 -2.05 -12.63 -8.75
C VAL A 88 -2.79 -13.43 -7.68
N ASP A 89 -3.62 -14.38 -8.10
CA ASP A 89 -4.54 -15.10 -7.21
C ASP A 89 -5.38 -14.12 -6.36
N ALA A 90 -5.33 -14.24 -5.02
CA ALA A 90 -5.96 -13.30 -4.09
C ALA A 90 -5.10 -12.07 -3.77
N ALA A 91 -3.82 -12.07 -4.16
CA ALA A 91 -2.88 -11.01 -3.86
C ALA A 91 -3.06 -9.83 -4.81
N THR A 92 -3.34 -8.67 -4.23
CA THR A 92 -3.51 -7.41 -4.96
C THR A 92 -2.26 -6.55 -4.87
N HIS A 93 -1.30 -6.90 -4.00
CA HIS A 93 -0.11 -6.11 -3.73
C HIS A 93 1.15 -6.97 -3.64
N VAL A 94 2.30 -6.34 -3.83
CA VAL A 94 3.61 -6.98 -3.69
C VAL A 94 4.59 -6.06 -2.98
N CYS A 95 5.49 -6.66 -2.18
CA CYS A 95 6.65 -5.95 -1.65
C CYS A 95 7.81 -5.96 -2.66
N GLY A 96 8.32 -4.79 -3.01
CA GLY A 96 9.51 -4.61 -3.84
C GLY A 96 10.81 -5.08 -3.22
N ALA A 97 10.88 -5.19 -1.89
CA ALA A 97 12.10 -5.57 -1.18
C ALA A 97 12.22 -7.08 -0.94
N CYS A 98 11.12 -7.75 -0.55
CA CYS A 98 11.13 -9.20 -0.24
C CYS A 98 10.24 -10.04 -1.15
N PHE A 99 9.58 -9.42 -2.14
CA PHE A 99 8.72 -10.06 -3.12
C PHE A 99 7.49 -10.77 -2.54
N ALA A 100 7.19 -10.58 -1.26
CA ALA A 100 6.00 -11.14 -0.63
C ALA A 100 4.74 -10.61 -1.32
N LEU A 101 3.81 -11.53 -1.59
CA LEU A 101 2.46 -11.21 -2.06
C LEU A 101 1.58 -10.84 -0.86
N LEU A 102 0.84 -9.75 -1.01
CA LEU A 102 0.15 -9.07 0.08
C LEU A 102 -1.30 -8.73 -0.31
N THR A 103 -2.15 -8.62 0.70
CA THR A 103 -3.46 -7.98 0.66
C THR A 103 -3.46 -6.73 1.55
N PHE A 104 -4.49 -5.90 1.41
CA PHE A 104 -4.71 -4.73 2.25
C PHE A 104 -5.86 -4.91 3.21
N ALA A 105 -5.70 -4.35 4.40
CA ALA A 105 -6.79 -4.01 5.31
C ALA A 105 -6.71 -2.53 5.69
N VAL A 106 -7.88 -1.94 5.93
CA VAL A 106 -8.03 -0.58 6.44
C VAL A 106 -8.38 -0.67 7.92
N THR A 107 -7.68 0.11 8.74
CA THR A 107 -7.83 0.13 10.20
C THR A 107 -7.91 1.56 10.72
N GLU A 108 -8.22 1.73 12.02
CA GLU A 108 -8.19 3.03 12.71
C GLU A 108 -8.93 4.16 11.98
N VAL A 109 -10.14 3.86 11.50
CA VAL A 109 -10.95 4.82 10.73
C VAL A 109 -11.59 5.85 11.67
N ALA A 110 -11.15 7.11 11.57
CA ALA A 110 -11.79 8.24 12.25
C ALA A 110 -12.54 9.09 11.23
N ARG A 111 -13.82 9.34 11.52
CA ARG A 111 -14.72 10.11 10.65
C ARG A 111 -14.88 11.52 11.22
N ASN A 112 -14.95 12.49 10.32
CA ASN A 112 -15.24 13.88 10.64
C ASN A 112 -16.66 14.23 10.18
#